data_AF-A0A9X2KZ10-F1
#
_entry.id   AF-A0A9X2KZ10-F1
#
_cell.length_a   1.000
_cell.length_b   1.000
_cell.length_c   1.000
_cell.angle_alpha   90.00
_cell.angle_beta   90.00
_cell.angle_gamma   90.00
#
_symmetry.space_group_name_H-M   'P 1'
#
loop_
_entity.id
_entity.type
_entity.pdbx_description
1 polymer ?
#
loop_
_entity_poly.entity_id
_entity_poly.type
_entity_poly.pdbx_seq_one_letter_code
_entity_poly.pdbx_strand_id
1 'polypeptide(L)'
;MKTRAMQFNILKIFFLSAFIVCFISCSEDDDADEIDDTNGDNEEIDGDDDNSNGNDGDSFDNSDIVFLLIDEDAIDNGNEPNNFSETDVNDNIAEIGQRAILDYFQDNIGETIDLYSGQVGDEGFFAPSTIPDSWISAGPTNSGLQNYLTPGPGLGAEGDDPEVLLDEIPDVIPLRATGLKMLEGETVYVVVYDSDISINYDPIEANLQGDNLGIVAFDVLSVTERTNGSSSDLPVISIRIRDAEEIGQLNLGLFSNAPVPESSSEPFDVEPPAGPESIEIVNAS
;
A
#
# COMPACT_ATOMS: atom_id res chain seq x y z
N MET A 1 -4.74 5.52 -63.55
CA MET A 1 -3.42 4.87 -63.43
C MET A 1 -3.17 4.69 -61.94
N LYS A 2 -3.44 3.51 -61.32
CA LYS A 2 -2.48 2.39 -61.09
C LYS A 2 -1.10 2.94 -60.65
N THR A 3 -0.49 2.64 -59.51
CA THR A 3 -0.47 1.54 -58.51
C THR A 3 0.46 2.07 -57.39
N ARG A 4 0.50 1.70 -56.10
CA ARG A 4 0.73 0.38 -55.47
C ARG A 4 0.61 0.56 -53.94
N ALA A 5 -0.09 -0.37 -53.30
CA ALA A 5 0.02 -0.66 -51.88
C ALA A 5 1.28 -1.49 -51.61
N MET A 6 1.89 -1.33 -50.44
CA MET A 6 2.95 -2.20 -49.92
C MET A 6 2.45 -2.85 -48.63
N GLN A 7 2.32 -4.17 -48.67
CA GLN A 7 2.10 -5.04 -47.50
C GLN A 7 3.43 -5.23 -46.76
N PHE A 8 3.39 -5.19 -45.43
CA PHE A 8 4.45 -5.73 -44.59
C PHE A 8 3.98 -7.04 -43.94
N ASN A 9 4.76 -8.09 -44.17
CA ASN A 9 4.51 -9.45 -43.70
C ASN A 9 5.09 -9.67 -42.30
N ILE A 10 4.34 -10.49 -41.56
CA ILE A 10 4.57 -11.07 -40.24
C ILE A 10 5.88 -11.88 -40.20
N LEU A 11 6.64 -11.78 -39.11
CA LEU A 11 7.58 -12.82 -38.69
C LEU A 11 7.44 -13.11 -37.19
N LYS A 12 6.78 -14.22 -36.87
CA LYS A 12 6.78 -14.86 -35.55
C LYS A 12 8.12 -15.57 -35.36
N ILE A 13 8.80 -15.34 -34.25
CA ILE A 13 9.98 -16.10 -33.83
C ILE A 13 9.58 -16.97 -32.65
N PHE A 14 9.53 -18.28 -32.88
CA PHE A 14 9.54 -19.32 -31.86
C PHE A 14 11.00 -19.71 -31.58
N PHE A 15 11.39 -19.81 -30.31
CA PHE A 15 12.59 -20.57 -29.94
C PHE A 15 12.24 -21.54 -28.81
N LEU A 16 12.28 -22.83 -29.17
CA LEU A 16 12.25 -23.99 -28.29
C LEU A 16 13.47 -24.82 -28.67
N SER A 17 14.39 -25.06 -27.74
CA SER A 17 15.23 -26.26 -27.77
C SER A 17 15.92 -26.49 -26.43
N ALA A 18 15.48 -27.54 -25.75
CA ALA A 18 16.21 -28.23 -24.70
C ALA A 18 17.45 -28.93 -25.29
N PHE A 19 18.54 -28.98 -24.52
CA PHE A 19 19.63 -29.95 -24.74
C PHE A 19 20.06 -30.56 -23.41
N ILE A 20 19.82 -31.87 -23.32
CA ILE A 20 20.27 -32.79 -22.28
C ILE A 20 21.71 -33.20 -22.61
N VAL A 21 22.60 -33.18 -21.62
CA VAL A 21 23.85 -33.96 -21.66
C VAL A 21 24.04 -34.65 -20.31
N CYS A 22 23.96 -35.98 -20.35
CA CYS A 22 24.38 -36.90 -19.30
C CYS A 22 25.91 -37.10 -19.37
N PHE A 23 26.58 -37.09 -18.23
CA PHE A 23 27.85 -37.79 -18.05
C PHE A 23 27.83 -38.57 -16.73
N ILE A 24 27.98 -39.89 -16.85
CA ILE A 24 28.33 -40.82 -15.79
C ILE A 24 29.83 -41.10 -15.94
N SER A 25 30.59 -41.07 -14.84
CA SER A 25 31.80 -41.87 -14.66
C SER A 25 31.97 -42.22 -13.18
N CYS A 26 32.19 -43.51 -12.92
CA CYS A 26 32.44 -44.15 -11.62
C CYS A 26 33.95 -44.29 -11.32
N SER A 27 34.21 -44.86 -10.13
CA SER A 27 35.44 -45.37 -9.49
C SER A 27 36.19 -44.34 -8.63
N GLU A 28 36.57 -44.61 -7.37
CA GLU A 28 37.16 -45.84 -6.81
C GLU A 28 36.69 -46.14 -5.35
N ASP A 29 36.81 -47.43 -5.00
CA ASP A 29 36.58 -48.09 -3.70
C ASP A 29 37.76 -47.91 -2.70
N ASP A 30 37.59 -48.49 -1.50
CA ASP A 30 38.52 -48.72 -0.36
C ASP A 30 38.37 -47.65 0.75
N ASP A 31 38.07 -47.94 2.02
CA ASP A 31 38.30 -49.13 2.85
C ASP A 31 37.21 -49.29 3.92
N ALA A 32 36.90 -50.55 4.26
CA ALA A 32 36.12 -50.95 5.41
C ALA A 32 37.01 -51.06 6.65
N ASP A 33 36.50 -50.63 7.80
CA ASP A 33 36.91 -51.19 9.10
C ASP A 33 35.66 -51.41 9.96
N GLU A 34 35.56 -52.65 10.45
CA GLU A 34 34.45 -53.27 11.15
C GLU A 34 34.87 -53.50 12.62
N ILE A 35 34.16 -52.90 13.60
CA ILE A 35 34.13 -53.24 15.04
C ILE A 35 32.85 -52.61 15.62
N ASP A 36 32.03 -53.16 16.50
CA ASP A 36 31.67 -54.50 17.02
C ASP A 36 30.40 -54.23 17.85
N ASP A 37 29.42 -55.13 17.77
CA ASP A 37 28.13 -55.06 18.45
C ASP A 37 28.28 -55.18 19.97
N THR A 38 27.68 -54.25 20.72
CA THR A 38 27.14 -54.59 22.04
C THR A 38 25.69 -54.17 22.17
N ASN A 39 24.87 -55.20 22.35
CA ASN A 39 23.43 -55.27 22.57
C ASN A 39 22.91 -54.47 23.78
N GLY A 40 21.69 -53.93 23.62
CA GLY A 40 20.61 -53.95 24.63
C GLY A 40 20.52 -52.78 25.62
N ASP A 41 19.59 -51.84 25.40
CA ASP A 41 18.23 -51.92 25.96
C ASP A 41 17.47 -50.58 25.77
N ASN A 42 16.16 -50.69 25.48
CA ASN A 42 15.16 -49.65 25.30
C ASN A 42 15.28 -48.44 26.25
N GLU A 43 15.21 -47.22 25.72
CA GLU A 43 14.25 -46.19 26.20
C GLU A 43 13.69 -45.40 25.01
N GLU A 44 12.38 -45.20 25.06
CA GLU A 44 11.55 -44.50 24.11
C GLU A 44 11.58 -42.97 24.35
N ILE A 45 11.26 -42.23 23.28
CA ILE A 45 10.49 -40.97 23.24
C ILE A 45 11.23 -39.61 23.12
N ASP A 46 10.87 -38.99 21.99
CA ASP A 46 10.62 -37.59 21.66
C ASP A 46 11.76 -36.62 21.29
N GLY A 47 11.57 -36.04 20.10
CA GLY A 47 11.97 -34.67 19.81
C GLY A 47 12.52 -34.52 18.41
N ASP A 48 11.64 -34.18 17.46
CA ASP A 48 12.03 -33.58 16.19
C ASP A 48 13.07 -32.47 16.44
N ASP A 49 14.27 -32.64 15.88
CA ASP A 49 15.27 -31.60 15.73
C ASP A 49 14.77 -30.64 14.63
N ASP A 50 13.74 -29.85 14.96
CA ASP A 50 13.34 -28.72 14.14
C ASP A 50 14.20 -27.52 14.50
N ASN A 51 15.14 -27.28 13.59
CA ASN A 51 15.97 -26.10 13.46
C ASN A 51 15.11 -24.84 13.30
N SER A 52 14.55 -24.33 14.41
CA SER A 52 13.95 -23.00 14.46
C SER A 52 15.07 -21.96 14.52
N ASN A 53 15.55 -21.61 13.32
CA ASN A 53 16.32 -20.40 13.12
C ASN A 53 15.30 -19.24 13.24
N GLY A 54 15.19 -18.69 14.45
CA GLY A 54 14.31 -17.57 14.77
C GLY A 54 14.57 -16.40 13.83
N ASN A 55 13.64 -16.18 12.90
CA ASN A 55 13.45 -14.91 12.25
C ASN A 55 12.18 -14.33 12.87
N ASP A 56 12.34 -13.52 13.91
CA ASP A 56 11.28 -12.66 14.46
C ASP A 56 10.96 -11.56 13.43
N GLY A 57 10.51 -11.98 12.25
CA GLY A 57 9.99 -11.08 11.23
C GLY A 57 8.51 -10.92 11.50
N ASP A 58 8.10 -9.72 11.91
CA ASP A 58 6.70 -9.29 11.90
C ASP A 58 6.06 -9.74 10.58
N SER A 59 5.25 -10.78 10.66
CA SER A 59 4.60 -11.39 9.52
C SER A 59 3.32 -10.61 9.26
N PHE A 60 3.43 -9.53 8.49
CA PHE A 60 2.28 -8.80 7.99
C PHE A 60 1.39 -9.73 7.16
N ASP A 61 0.10 -9.77 7.47
CA ASP A 61 -0.86 -10.52 6.68
C ASP A 61 -1.16 -9.72 5.42
N ASN A 62 -0.66 -10.20 4.27
CA ASN A 62 -0.90 -9.55 2.98
C ASN A 62 -2.14 -10.16 2.29
N SER A 63 -3.05 -10.81 3.03
CA SER A 63 -4.29 -11.35 2.46
C SER A 63 -5.21 -10.25 1.95
N ASP A 64 -5.25 -9.12 2.65
CA ASP A 64 -6.09 -7.97 2.37
C ASP A 64 -5.28 -6.68 2.62
N ILE A 65 -5.05 -5.89 1.57
CA ILE A 65 -4.28 -4.64 1.63
C ILE A 65 -5.24 -3.48 1.82
N VAL A 66 -5.01 -2.63 2.83
CA VAL A 66 -5.91 -1.50 3.10
C VAL A 66 -5.63 -0.38 2.09
N PHE A 67 -6.65 0.04 1.36
CA PHE A 67 -6.58 1.20 0.49
C PHE A 67 -6.84 2.49 1.29
N LEU A 68 -5.95 3.47 1.18
CA LEU A 68 -6.08 4.79 1.82
C LEU A 68 -5.77 5.92 0.83
N LEU A 69 -6.10 7.14 1.23
CA LEU A 69 -5.63 8.38 0.62
C LEU A 69 -4.80 9.16 1.64
N ILE A 70 -3.79 9.87 1.18
CA ILE A 70 -2.95 10.76 1.99
C ILE A 70 -2.81 12.09 1.25
N ASP A 71 -2.75 13.20 1.96
CA ASP A 71 -2.46 14.53 1.40
C ASP A 71 -1.18 15.16 2.00
N GLU A 72 -1.00 16.46 1.76
CA GLU A 72 0.23 17.20 2.03
C GLU A 72 0.61 17.26 3.53
N ASP A 73 -0.37 17.09 4.42
CA ASP A 73 -0.17 17.10 5.88
C ASP A 73 0.62 15.89 6.39
N ALA A 74 0.74 14.84 5.58
CA ALA A 74 1.50 13.64 5.90
C ALA A 74 2.69 13.38 4.97
N ILE A 75 2.55 13.60 3.66
CA ILE A 75 3.64 13.43 2.70
C ILE A 75 3.68 14.64 1.77
N ASP A 76 4.67 15.50 2.01
CA ASP A 76 4.98 16.67 1.17
C ASP A 76 6.47 17.03 1.30
N ASN A 77 6.97 17.82 0.35
CA ASN A 77 8.33 18.33 0.36
C ASN A 77 8.56 19.41 1.42
N GLY A 78 9.76 19.43 1.98
CA GLY A 78 10.19 20.47 2.93
C GLY A 78 9.58 20.36 4.33
N ASN A 79 8.67 19.42 4.55
CA ASN A 79 8.00 19.21 5.82
C ASN A 79 8.75 18.18 6.69
N GLU A 80 8.80 18.44 7.99
CA GLU A 80 9.23 17.44 8.97
C GLU A 80 8.29 16.22 8.98
N PRO A 81 8.76 15.02 9.36
CA PRO A 81 10.09 14.73 9.89
C PRO A 81 11.14 14.42 8.82
N ASN A 82 10.72 14.09 7.61
CA ASN A 82 11.62 13.55 6.57
C ASN A 82 12.28 14.64 5.71
N ASN A 83 11.66 15.82 5.60
CA ASN A 83 12.13 16.93 4.78
C ASN A 83 12.39 16.50 3.33
N PHE A 84 11.43 15.80 2.73
CA PHE A 84 11.51 15.35 1.34
C PHE A 84 11.82 16.52 0.40
N SER A 85 12.54 16.26 -0.69
CA SER A 85 12.68 17.20 -1.79
C SER A 85 11.49 17.13 -2.74
N GLU A 86 11.29 18.15 -3.57
CA GLU A 86 10.25 18.16 -4.62
C GLU A 86 10.29 16.87 -5.47
N THR A 87 11.50 16.38 -5.78
CA THR A 87 11.67 15.14 -6.55
C THR A 87 11.40 13.87 -5.74
N ASP A 88 11.69 13.86 -4.43
CA ASP A 88 11.46 12.69 -3.59
C ASP A 88 9.97 12.29 -3.53
N VAL A 89 9.08 13.29 -3.64
CA VAL A 89 7.62 13.12 -3.59
C VAL A 89 6.95 13.39 -4.93
N ASN A 90 7.69 13.47 -6.03
CA ASN A 90 7.16 13.70 -7.39
C ASN A 90 6.43 15.04 -7.60
N ASP A 91 6.60 16.05 -6.76
CA ASP A 91 5.98 17.38 -6.92
C ASP A 91 6.30 17.99 -8.30
N ASN A 92 7.53 17.79 -8.80
CA ASN A 92 7.94 18.26 -10.12
C ASN A 92 7.23 17.60 -11.32
N ILE A 93 6.44 16.53 -11.09
CA ILE A 93 5.58 15.86 -12.07
C ILE A 93 4.14 15.70 -11.55
N ALA A 94 3.76 16.44 -10.51
CA ALA A 94 2.41 16.42 -9.97
C ALA A 94 1.42 16.86 -11.06
N GLU A 95 0.39 16.05 -11.25
CA GLU A 95 -0.72 16.33 -12.16
C GLU A 95 -1.94 15.51 -11.76
N ILE A 96 -3.11 15.98 -12.19
CA ILE A 96 -4.37 15.23 -12.14
C ILE A 96 -4.16 13.81 -12.67
N GLY A 97 -4.46 12.81 -11.83
CA GLY A 97 -4.38 11.40 -12.24
C GLY A 97 -2.97 10.81 -12.26
N GLN A 98 -1.96 11.51 -11.74
CA GLN A 98 -0.62 10.93 -11.54
C GLN A 98 -0.67 9.71 -10.61
N ARG A 99 -0.09 8.58 -11.04
CA ARG A 99 -0.02 7.32 -10.29
C ARG A 99 1.35 6.66 -10.38
N ALA A 100 2.38 7.41 -10.74
CA ALA A 100 3.76 6.97 -10.58
C ALA A 100 4.08 6.76 -9.08
N ILE A 101 4.98 5.81 -8.79
CA ILE A 101 5.46 5.60 -7.42
C ILE A 101 6.32 6.81 -7.03
N LEU A 102 6.20 7.30 -5.79
CA LEU A 102 7.06 8.38 -5.29
C LEU A 102 8.52 7.92 -5.28
N ASP A 103 9.42 8.72 -5.86
CA ASP A 103 10.82 8.35 -6.08
C ASP A 103 11.52 7.90 -4.78
N TYR A 104 11.31 8.62 -3.66
CA TYR A 104 11.90 8.23 -2.38
C TYR A 104 11.40 6.87 -1.90
N PHE A 105 10.11 6.57 -2.06
CA PHE A 105 9.56 5.29 -1.63
C PHE A 105 10.04 4.14 -2.52
N GLN A 106 10.23 4.37 -3.81
CA GLN A 106 10.81 3.40 -4.73
C GLN A 106 12.27 3.08 -4.38
N ASP A 107 13.06 4.09 -4.04
CA ASP A 107 14.50 3.93 -3.78
C ASP A 107 14.83 3.40 -2.38
N ASN A 108 13.88 3.48 -1.43
CA ASN A 108 14.10 3.16 -0.01
C ASN A 108 13.19 2.02 0.50
N ILE A 109 12.85 1.06 -0.36
CA ILE A 109 12.07 -0.12 0.02
C ILE A 109 12.73 -0.86 1.20
N GLY A 110 11.93 -1.15 2.24
CA GLY A 110 12.37 -1.81 3.47
C GLY A 110 12.90 -0.86 4.54
N GLU A 111 13.11 0.42 4.24
CA GLU A 111 13.45 1.41 5.26
C GLU A 111 12.26 1.71 6.17
N THR A 112 12.57 2.04 7.42
CA THR A 112 11.59 2.50 8.41
C THR A 112 11.71 4.00 8.55
N ILE A 113 10.60 4.70 8.32
CA ILE A 113 10.48 6.15 8.48
C ILE A 113 9.28 6.49 9.34
N ASP A 114 9.29 7.70 9.89
CA ASP A 114 8.13 8.25 10.60
C ASP A 114 7.39 9.21 9.68
N LEU A 115 6.06 9.20 9.74
CA LEU A 115 5.19 10.18 9.10
C LEU A 115 4.42 10.92 10.19
N TYR A 116 4.31 12.24 10.03
CA TYR A 116 3.26 12.98 10.74
C TYR A 116 1.93 12.74 10.03
N SER A 117 0.83 12.79 10.77
CA SER A 117 -0.50 12.48 10.24
C SER A 117 -1.45 13.68 10.29
N GLY A 118 -0.90 14.90 10.23
CA GLY A 118 -1.65 16.15 10.33
C GLY A 118 -2.09 16.54 11.76
N GLN A 119 -3.21 17.25 11.84
CA GLN A 119 -3.82 17.78 13.04
C GLN A 119 -5.34 17.50 13.05
N VAL A 120 -5.99 17.60 14.21
CA VAL A 120 -7.46 17.56 14.26
C VAL A 120 -8.04 18.72 13.44
N GLY A 121 -8.75 18.36 12.37
CA GLY A 121 -9.34 19.29 11.40
C GLY A 121 -8.49 19.58 10.16
N ASP A 122 -7.32 18.95 10.08
CA ASP A 122 -6.33 18.98 8.99
C ASP A 122 -5.67 17.58 8.97
N GLU A 123 -6.49 16.55 8.76
CA GLU A 123 -6.04 15.16 8.86
C GLU A 123 -5.21 14.76 7.63
N GLY A 124 -4.04 14.14 7.83
CA GLY A 124 -3.20 13.73 6.70
C GLY A 124 -3.55 12.38 6.05
N PHE A 125 -4.52 11.65 6.62
CA PHE A 125 -4.85 10.26 6.25
C PHE A 125 -6.36 10.09 6.14
N PHE A 126 -6.82 9.44 5.07
CA PHE A 126 -8.22 9.25 4.80
C PHE A 126 -8.53 7.82 4.38
N ALA A 127 -9.63 7.29 4.90
CA ALA A 127 -10.12 5.95 4.61
C ALA A 127 -11.45 6.00 3.84
N PRO A 128 -11.43 5.74 2.52
CA PRO A 128 -12.65 5.43 1.80
C PRO A 128 -13.25 4.13 2.35
N SER A 129 -14.51 4.17 2.77
CA SER A 129 -15.25 3.00 3.26
C SER A 129 -16.27 2.46 2.25
N THR A 130 -16.52 3.21 1.17
CA THR A 130 -17.33 2.80 0.02
C THR A 130 -16.67 3.21 -1.29
N ILE A 131 -17.04 2.55 -2.40
CA ILE A 131 -16.63 2.93 -3.75
C ILE A 131 -17.86 3.38 -4.53
N PRO A 132 -17.87 4.59 -5.11
CA PRO A 132 -19.01 5.06 -5.89
C PRO A 132 -19.28 4.20 -7.14
N ASP A 133 -20.56 3.90 -7.41
CA ASP A 133 -21.00 3.22 -8.64
C ASP A 133 -20.58 3.96 -9.93
N SER A 134 -20.43 5.29 -9.83
CA SER A 134 -19.96 6.13 -10.93
C SER A 134 -18.55 5.72 -11.39
N TRP A 135 -17.68 5.29 -10.47
CA TRP A 135 -16.32 4.87 -10.78
C TRP A 135 -16.28 3.54 -11.53
N ILE A 136 -17.21 2.62 -11.22
CA ILE A 136 -17.36 1.36 -11.97
C ILE A 136 -17.67 1.66 -13.44
N SER A 137 -18.52 2.65 -13.70
CA SER A 137 -18.93 3.02 -15.06
C SER A 137 -17.88 3.83 -15.83
N ALA A 138 -16.87 4.35 -15.14
CA ALA A 138 -15.85 5.23 -15.71
C ALA A 138 -14.66 4.50 -16.34
N GLY A 139 -14.47 3.20 -16.08
CA GLY A 139 -13.32 2.46 -16.59
C GLY A 139 -13.67 1.12 -17.24
N PRO A 140 -12.66 0.40 -17.74
CA PRO A 140 -12.86 -0.86 -18.46
C PRO A 140 -13.15 -2.05 -17.55
N THR A 141 -12.98 -1.88 -16.23
CA THR A 141 -13.17 -2.95 -15.24
C THR A 141 -14.51 -2.79 -14.53
N ASN A 142 -14.97 -3.86 -13.88
CA ASN A 142 -16.13 -3.79 -12.99
C ASN A 142 -15.74 -3.39 -11.55
N SER A 143 -14.48 -2.99 -11.31
CA SER A 143 -14.02 -2.51 -10.01
C SER A 143 -13.84 -1.00 -10.06
N GLY A 144 -14.63 -0.28 -9.26
CA GLY A 144 -14.52 1.18 -9.20
C GLY A 144 -13.16 1.63 -8.69
N LEU A 145 -12.59 0.93 -7.70
CA LEU A 145 -11.25 1.23 -7.20
C LEU A 145 -10.18 1.01 -8.28
N GLN A 146 -10.24 -0.08 -9.05
CA GLN A 146 -9.27 -0.27 -10.15
C GLN A 146 -9.40 0.82 -11.22
N ASN A 147 -10.61 1.29 -11.51
CA ASN A 147 -10.85 2.38 -12.46
C ASN A 147 -10.38 3.75 -11.92
N TYR A 148 -10.27 3.91 -10.60
CA TYR A 148 -9.67 5.10 -9.96
C TYR A 148 -8.14 5.02 -9.91
N LEU A 149 -7.57 3.84 -9.66
CA LEU A 149 -6.11 3.59 -9.64
C LEU A 149 -5.48 3.55 -11.03
N THR A 150 -6.24 3.18 -12.05
CA THR A 150 -5.90 3.39 -13.46
C THR A 150 -6.88 4.42 -14.02
N PRO A 151 -6.59 5.73 -13.84
CA PRO A 151 -7.56 6.80 -14.05
C PRO A 151 -8.34 6.66 -15.35
N GLY A 152 -9.65 6.52 -15.25
CA GLY A 152 -10.60 6.58 -16.35
C GLY A 152 -11.11 8.01 -16.60
N PRO A 153 -11.93 8.24 -17.64
CA PRO A 153 -12.61 9.52 -17.86
C PRO A 153 -13.38 9.99 -16.61
N GLY A 154 -13.10 11.21 -16.16
CA GLY A 154 -13.72 11.78 -14.96
C GLY A 154 -13.05 11.37 -13.64
N LEU A 155 -12.05 10.48 -13.67
CA LEU A 155 -11.26 10.00 -12.53
C LEU A 155 -9.76 10.36 -12.61
N GLY A 156 -9.42 11.31 -13.49
CA GLY A 156 -8.08 11.82 -13.69
C GLY A 156 -7.50 11.60 -15.10
N ALA A 157 -8.18 10.86 -15.98
CA ALA A 157 -7.74 10.73 -17.37
C ALA A 157 -7.99 12.02 -18.17
N GLU A 158 -7.11 12.32 -19.14
CA GLU A 158 -7.29 13.44 -20.07
C GLU A 158 -8.70 13.50 -20.70
N GLY A 159 -9.32 14.68 -20.68
CA GLY A 159 -10.66 14.89 -21.20
C GLY A 159 -11.17 16.32 -20.98
N ASP A 160 -12.43 16.59 -21.35
CA ASP A 160 -13.04 17.91 -21.17
C ASP A 160 -13.30 18.24 -19.69
N ASP A 161 -13.47 17.22 -18.85
CA ASP A 161 -13.70 17.34 -17.40
C ASP A 161 -13.08 16.12 -16.68
N PRO A 162 -11.74 16.14 -16.47
CA PRO A 162 -10.98 14.98 -16.04
C PRO A 162 -11.34 14.49 -14.63
N GLU A 163 -12.00 15.31 -13.82
CA GLU A 163 -12.22 15.05 -12.38
C GLU A 163 -13.68 15.15 -11.96
N VAL A 164 -14.61 15.18 -12.92
CA VAL A 164 -16.05 15.36 -12.66
C VAL A 164 -16.65 14.29 -11.73
N LEU A 165 -15.99 13.14 -11.57
CA LEU A 165 -16.42 12.04 -10.70
C LEU A 165 -15.62 11.97 -9.40
N LEU A 166 -14.81 12.99 -9.09
CA LEU A 166 -13.99 13.10 -7.89
C LEU A 166 -14.50 14.18 -6.93
N ASP A 167 -15.65 14.81 -7.21
CA ASP A 167 -16.32 15.75 -6.31
C ASP A 167 -17.42 15.05 -5.50
N GLU A 168 -17.66 15.52 -4.27
CA GLU A 168 -18.68 15.02 -3.33
C GLU A 168 -18.62 13.48 -3.15
N ILE A 169 -17.43 12.92 -2.91
CA ILE A 169 -17.22 11.49 -2.76
C ILE A 169 -17.66 11.03 -1.37
N PRO A 170 -18.68 10.17 -1.24
CA PRO A 170 -19.23 9.80 0.05
C PRO A 170 -18.28 8.89 0.84
N ASP A 171 -18.44 8.92 2.16
CA ASP A 171 -17.86 7.96 3.11
C ASP A 171 -16.32 7.86 3.05
N VAL A 172 -15.64 8.97 2.71
CA VAL A 172 -14.20 9.16 2.88
C VAL A 172 -13.94 9.72 4.27
N ILE A 173 -13.39 8.88 5.16
CA ILE A 173 -13.30 9.17 6.59
C ILE A 173 -11.90 9.71 6.92
N PRO A 174 -11.76 10.96 7.42
CA PRO A 174 -10.47 11.44 7.91
C PRO A 174 -10.08 10.67 9.18
N LEU A 175 -8.86 10.15 9.20
CA LEU A 175 -8.37 9.26 10.25
C LEU A 175 -7.66 10.05 11.36
N ARG A 176 -8.20 9.92 12.57
CA ARG A 176 -7.61 10.44 13.81
C ARG A 176 -6.96 9.32 14.63
N ALA A 177 -6.50 9.62 15.84
CA ALA A 177 -5.65 8.72 16.62
C ALA A 177 -6.23 7.30 16.79
N THR A 178 -7.53 7.16 17.00
CA THR A 178 -8.19 5.85 17.11
C THR A 178 -8.14 5.09 15.79
N GLY A 179 -8.51 5.72 14.67
CA GLY A 179 -8.51 5.08 13.34
C GLY A 179 -7.10 4.75 12.85
N LEU A 180 -6.13 5.63 13.09
CA LEU A 180 -4.72 5.39 12.78
C LEU A 180 -4.19 4.19 13.57
N LYS A 181 -4.51 4.10 14.87
CA LYS A 181 -4.09 3.00 15.72
C LYS A 181 -4.64 1.64 15.29
N MET A 182 -5.81 1.61 14.63
CA MET A 182 -6.38 0.39 14.06
C MET A 182 -5.59 -0.15 12.86
N LEU A 183 -4.76 0.68 12.21
CA LEU A 183 -3.92 0.27 11.09
C LEU A 183 -2.63 -0.44 11.52
N GLU A 184 -2.27 -0.44 12.81
CA GLU A 184 -1.05 -1.13 13.26
C GLU A 184 -1.06 -2.61 12.91
N GLY A 185 0.00 -3.07 12.22
CA GLY A 185 0.12 -4.45 11.74
C GLY A 185 -0.45 -4.67 10.35
N GLU A 186 -1.05 -3.65 9.72
CA GLU A 186 -1.60 -3.74 8.37
C GLU A 186 -0.60 -3.26 7.31
N THR A 187 -0.74 -3.82 6.11
CA THR A 187 -0.09 -3.30 4.90
C THR A 187 -1.09 -2.40 4.16
N VAL A 188 -0.65 -1.21 3.78
CA VAL A 188 -1.49 -0.19 3.14
C VAL A 188 -0.97 0.18 1.75
N TYR A 189 -1.90 0.55 0.88
CA TYR A 189 -1.65 1.06 -0.48
C TYR A 189 -2.36 2.40 -0.65
N VAL A 190 -1.64 3.42 -1.10
CA VAL A 190 -2.07 4.80 -0.94
C VAL A 190 -1.95 5.58 -2.24
N VAL A 191 -2.94 6.43 -2.53
CA VAL A 191 -2.80 7.56 -3.47
C VAL A 191 -2.47 8.81 -2.65
N VAL A 192 -1.39 9.50 -3.05
CA VAL A 192 -0.90 10.72 -2.39
C VAL A 192 -1.33 11.94 -3.20
N TYR A 193 -2.01 12.87 -2.54
CA TYR A 193 -2.47 14.15 -3.07
C TYR A 193 -1.41 15.23 -2.84
N ASP A 194 -1.34 16.17 -3.79
CA ASP A 194 -0.43 17.33 -3.72
C ASP A 194 -1.01 18.48 -2.88
N SER A 195 -2.28 18.41 -2.52
CA SER A 195 -2.95 19.43 -1.69
C SER A 195 -4.00 18.79 -0.79
N ASP A 196 -4.46 19.56 0.19
CA ASP A 196 -5.46 19.16 1.17
C ASP A 196 -6.69 18.48 0.56
N ILE A 197 -7.08 17.33 1.12
CA ILE A 197 -8.38 16.72 0.84
C ILE A 197 -9.44 17.41 1.70
N SER A 198 -10.35 18.12 1.05
CA SER A 198 -11.44 18.83 1.74
C SER A 198 -12.58 17.89 2.14
N ILE A 199 -13.00 17.95 3.41
CA ILE A 199 -14.11 17.13 3.96
C ILE A 199 -15.33 17.99 4.33
N ASN A 200 -16.50 17.62 3.79
CA ASN A 200 -17.81 17.96 4.36
C ASN A 200 -18.18 16.90 5.41
N TYR A 201 -18.80 17.30 6.52
CA TYR A 201 -19.10 16.40 7.65
C TYR A 201 -20.61 16.08 7.81
N ASP A 202 -21.49 16.76 7.06
CA ASP A 202 -22.94 16.51 7.07
C ASP A 202 -23.54 16.73 5.67
N PRO A 203 -23.65 15.69 4.83
CA PRO A 203 -23.12 14.32 5.02
C PRO A 203 -21.59 14.26 4.93
N ILE A 204 -20.99 13.12 5.32
CA ILE A 204 -19.55 12.92 5.19
C ILE A 204 -19.15 12.65 3.74
N GLU A 205 -18.48 13.63 3.13
CA GLU A 205 -18.10 13.62 1.72
C GLU A 205 -16.72 14.30 1.56
N ALA A 206 -15.88 13.78 0.67
CA ALA A 206 -14.60 14.38 0.31
C ALA A 206 -14.63 14.98 -1.09
N ASN A 207 -13.90 16.08 -1.29
CA ASN A 207 -13.47 16.50 -2.62
C ASN A 207 -12.09 15.88 -2.88
N LEU A 208 -12.03 15.01 -3.88
CA LEU A 208 -10.86 14.25 -4.31
C LEU A 208 -10.28 14.80 -5.63
N GLN A 209 -10.61 16.04 -5.98
CA GLN A 209 -10.05 16.76 -7.13
C GLN A 209 -8.73 17.43 -6.74
N GLY A 210 -7.86 17.62 -7.71
CA GLY A 210 -6.53 18.21 -7.55
C GLY A 210 -5.43 17.34 -8.14
N ASP A 211 -4.23 17.89 -8.11
CA ASP A 211 -3.04 17.19 -8.56
C ASP A 211 -2.68 16.07 -7.56
N ASN A 212 -2.09 15.00 -8.09
CA ASN A 212 -1.60 13.89 -7.28
C ASN A 212 -0.07 13.84 -7.37
N LEU A 213 0.56 13.52 -6.25
CA LEU A 213 1.98 13.22 -6.19
C LEU A 213 2.26 11.80 -6.72
N GLY A 214 1.36 10.85 -6.44
CA GLY A 214 1.47 9.50 -6.98
C GLY A 214 0.94 8.44 -6.02
N ILE A 215 1.67 7.33 -5.91
CA ILE A 215 1.31 6.17 -5.08
C ILE A 215 2.46 5.70 -4.20
N VAL A 216 2.12 5.15 -3.04
CA VAL A 216 3.06 4.47 -2.15
C VAL A 216 2.44 3.24 -1.52
N ALA A 217 3.27 2.35 -0.98
CA ALA A 217 2.83 1.25 -0.14
C ALA A 217 3.76 1.11 1.06
N PHE A 218 3.21 0.75 2.21
CA PHE A 218 3.99 0.53 3.42
C PHE A 218 3.25 -0.34 4.43
N ASP A 219 4.02 -0.90 5.36
CA ASP A 219 3.50 -1.53 6.56
C ASP A 219 3.41 -0.49 7.66
N VAL A 220 2.30 -0.46 8.41
CA VAL A 220 2.18 0.37 9.61
C VAL A 220 2.74 -0.42 10.80
N LEU A 221 3.90 0.01 11.30
CA LEU A 221 4.58 -0.68 12.40
C LEU A 221 4.03 -0.25 13.76
N SER A 222 3.86 1.06 13.95
CA SER A 222 3.35 1.62 15.20
C SER A 222 2.77 3.02 15.03
N VAL A 223 1.79 3.35 15.86
CA VAL A 223 1.15 4.65 15.99
C VAL A 223 1.32 5.14 17.42
N THR A 224 1.99 6.28 17.57
CA THR A 224 2.39 6.82 18.87
C THR A 224 1.98 8.28 19.03
N GLU A 225 1.50 8.64 20.22
CA GLU A 225 1.11 10.02 20.52
C GLU A 225 2.26 11.00 20.24
N ARG A 226 1.94 12.10 19.54
CA ARG A 226 2.92 13.14 19.25
C ARG A 226 2.94 14.18 20.38
N THR A 227 3.96 14.09 21.22
CA THR A 227 4.08 14.99 22.40
C THR A 227 4.96 16.22 22.18
N ASN A 228 5.53 16.40 20.98
CA ASN A 228 6.53 17.43 20.68
C ASN A 228 6.01 18.63 19.87
N GLY A 229 4.69 18.73 19.63
CA GLY A 229 4.09 19.85 18.89
C GLY A 229 2.82 20.42 19.52
N SER A 230 1.80 20.72 18.70
CA SER A 230 0.51 21.27 19.16
C SER A 230 -0.29 20.24 19.95
N SER A 231 -1.21 20.72 20.79
CA SER A 231 -2.18 19.82 21.44
C SER A 231 -3.16 19.17 20.46
N SER A 232 -3.27 19.71 19.25
CA SER A 232 -4.10 19.18 18.15
C SER A 232 -3.35 18.27 17.20
N ASP A 233 -2.03 18.11 17.38
CA ASP A 233 -1.25 17.24 16.52
C ASP A 233 -1.74 15.81 16.64
N LEU A 234 -1.92 15.16 15.50
CA LEU A 234 -2.23 13.76 15.45
C LEU A 234 -0.96 12.90 15.65
N PRO A 235 -1.13 11.60 15.95
CA PRO A 235 -0.03 10.70 16.22
C PRO A 235 1.05 10.65 15.13
N VAL A 236 2.26 10.27 15.53
CA VAL A 236 3.31 9.86 14.60
C VAL A 236 3.08 8.41 14.21
N ILE A 237 3.16 8.13 12.91
CA ILE A 237 3.05 6.79 12.35
C ILE A 237 4.44 6.34 11.90
N SER A 238 4.94 5.28 12.52
CA SER A 238 6.17 4.62 12.07
C SER A 238 5.82 3.54 11.07
N ILE A 239 6.39 3.63 9.87
CA ILE A 239 6.06 2.77 8.73
C ILE A 239 7.30 2.06 8.22
N ARG A 240 7.13 0.90 7.57
CA ARG A 240 8.16 0.27 6.75
C ARG A 240 7.76 0.35 5.29
N ILE A 241 8.59 0.98 4.47
CA ILE A 241 8.33 1.16 3.04
C ILE A 241 8.26 -0.19 2.34
N ARG A 242 7.25 -0.38 1.49
CA ARG A 242 7.04 -1.57 0.67
C ARG A 242 7.07 -1.21 -0.81
N ASP A 243 7.30 -2.23 -1.64
CA ASP A 243 7.23 -2.07 -3.08
C ASP A 243 5.78 -1.87 -3.51
N ALA A 244 5.43 -0.66 -3.95
CA ALA A 244 4.08 -0.35 -4.40
C ALA A 244 3.68 -1.12 -5.67
N GLU A 245 4.62 -1.49 -6.55
CA GLU A 245 4.29 -2.28 -7.73
C GLU A 245 3.85 -3.71 -7.34
N GLU A 246 4.50 -4.30 -6.33
CA GLU A 246 4.12 -5.62 -5.81
C GLU A 246 2.81 -5.57 -5.01
N ILE A 247 2.68 -4.61 -4.10
CA ILE A 247 1.50 -4.49 -3.23
C ILE A 247 0.25 -4.12 -4.02
N GLY A 248 0.36 -3.25 -5.02
CA GLY A 248 -0.78 -2.84 -5.85
C GLY A 248 -1.38 -3.96 -6.71
N GLN A 249 -0.71 -5.12 -6.83
CA GLN A 249 -1.22 -6.31 -7.52
C GLN A 249 -2.04 -7.25 -6.63
N LEU A 250 -2.04 -7.02 -5.31
CA LEU A 250 -2.78 -7.81 -4.35
C LEU A 250 -4.24 -7.33 -4.23
N ASN A 251 -5.03 -8.05 -3.43
CA ASN A 251 -6.41 -7.65 -3.20
C ASN A 251 -6.45 -6.43 -2.29
N LEU A 252 -6.92 -5.31 -2.84
CA LEU A 252 -7.18 -4.10 -2.09
C LEU A 252 -8.57 -4.15 -1.43
N GLY A 253 -8.65 -3.69 -0.19
CA GLY A 253 -9.87 -3.60 0.58
C GLY A 253 -10.05 -2.23 1.23
N LEU A 254 -11.27 -1.96 1.65
CA LEU A 254 -11.70 -0.71 2.27
C LEU A 254 -11.80 -0.88 3.78
N PHE A 255 -11.36 0.12 4.52
CA PHE A 255 -11.47 0.17 5.97
C PHE A 255 -12.91 0.52 6.38
N SER A 256 -13.75 -0.49 6.59
CA SER A 256 -15.20 -0.31 6.71
C SER A 256 -15.70 0.16 8.08
N ASN A 257 -14.90 -0.02 9.13
CA ASN A 257 -15.22 0.41 10.49
C ASN A 257 -14.31 1.55 10.98
N ALA A 258 -13.79 2.38 10.07
CA ALA A 258 -13.07 3.60 10.43
C ALA A 258 -13.95 4.50 11.34
N PRO A 259 -13.43 4.99 12.48
CA PRO A 259 -14.19 5.88 13.36
C PRO A 259 -14.58 7.18 12.65
N VAL A 260 -15.89 7.43 12.52
CA VAL A 260 -16.41 8.61 11.82
C VAL A 260 -16.42 9.82 12.75
N PRO A 261 -15.68 10.91 12.45
CA PRO A 261 -15.76 12.14 13.23
C PRO A 261 -17.08 12.88 13.01
N GLU A 262 -17.54 13.59 14.04
CA GLU A 262 -18.79 14.37 13.98
C GLU A 262 -18.58 15.71 13.27
N SER A 263 -17.37 16.25 13.30
CA SER A 263 -16.97 17.50 12.65
C SER A 263 -15.45 17.60 12.52
N SER A 264 -14.97 18.67 11.89
CA SER A 264 -13.55 18.97 11.80
C SER A 264 -12.85 19.19 13.15
N SER A 265 -13.58 19.34 14.25
CA SER A 265 -12.96 19.53 15.57
C SER A 265 -13.36 18.49 16.61
N GLU A 266 -14.38 17.66 16.33
CA GLU A 266 -14.93 16.71 17.30
C GLU A 266 -15.13 15.33 16.67
N PRO A 267 -14.76 14.24 17.38
CA PRO A 267 -14.08 14.24 18.67
C PRO A 267 -12.62 14.71 18.54
N PHE A 268 -12.09 15.37 19.58
CA PHE A 268 -10.68 15.73 19.68
C PHE A 268 -9.80 14.49 19.98
N ASP A 269 -9.65 13.62 19.00
CA ASP A 269 -9.04 12.28 19.08
C ASP A 269 -7.55 12.30 18.71
N VAL A 270 -6.70 12.68 19.67
CA VAL A 270 -5.24 12.81 19.47
C VAL A 270 -4.41 11.72 20.17
N GLU A 271 -4.99 11.00 21.14
CA GLU A 271 -4.31 9.98 21.94
C GLU A 271 -4.65 8.57 21.42
N PRO A 272 -3.68 7.80 20.89
CA PRO A 272 -3.94 6.44 20.45
C PRO A 272 -4.43 5.55 21.59
N PRO A 273 -5.55 4.82 21.45
CA PRO A 273 -6.02 3.91 22.48
C PRO A 273 -5.08 2.70 22.63
N ALA A 274 -4.96 2.17 23.86
CA ALA A 274 -4.10 1.01 24.13
C ALA A 274 -4.59 -0.30 23.51
N GLY A 275 -5.86 -0.37 23.11
CA GLY A 275 -6.50 -1.53 22.50
C GLY A 275 -7.68 -1.07 21.67
N PRO A 276 -7.45 -0.57 20.44
CA PRO A 276 -8.55 -0.23 19.53
C PRO A 276 -9.34 -1.49 19.16
N GLU A 277 -10.52 -1.28 18.55
CA GLU A 277 -11.19 -2.37 17.85
C GLU A 277 -10.30 -2.89 16.70
N SER A 278 -10.46 -4.15 16.30
CA SER A 278 -9.78 -4.64 15.11
C SER A 278 -10.34 -3.96 13.87
N ILE A 279 -9.46 -3.68 12.91
CA ILE A 279 -9.87 -3.23 11.58
C ILE A 279 -10.76 -4.28 10.91
N GLU A 280 -11.81 -3.81 10.25
CA GLU A 280 -12.64 -4.58 9.34
C GLU A 280 -12.35 -4.12 7.91
N ILE A 281 -11.92 -5.08 7.07
CA ILE A 281 -11.60 -4.85 5.67
C ILE A 281 -12.68 -5.49 4.81
N VAL A 282 -13.29 -4.71 3.93
CA VAL A 282 -14.25 -5.21 2.93
C VAL A 282 -13.68 -5.10 1.53
N ASN A 283 -14.10 -6.00 0.64
CA ASN A 283 -13.63 -5.98 -0.75
C ASN A 283 -13.95 -4.65 -1.44
N ALA A 284 -12.94 -4.07 -2.10
CA ALA A 284 -13.09 -2.85 -2.90
C ALA A 284 -13.60 -3.12 -4.34
N SER A 285 -14.47 -4.13 -4.48
CA SER A 285 -15.06 -4.56 -5.76
C SER A 285 -16.13 -3.59 -6.23
#